data_AF-A0A429ARL7-F1
#
_entry.id   AF-A0A429ARL7-F1
#
_cell.length_a   1.000
_cell.length_b   1.000
_cell.length_c   1.000
_cell.angle_alpha   90.00
_cell.angle_beta   90.00
_cell.angle_gamma   90.00
#
_symmetry.space_group_name_H-M   'P 1'
#
loop_
_entity.id
_entity.type
_entity.pdbx_description
1 polymer ?
#
loop_
_entity_poly.entity_id
_entity_poly.type
_entity_poly.pdbx_seq_one_letter_code
_entity_poly.pdbx_strand_id
1 'polypeptide(L)'
;MHAHRLITTFALAAGFAAPVALAAVPAAAATTSCVVTLYDIDANNVAERDGKDELRFKVDGNLFPKFNAKYFSMKTGGDGDPADFEHPSTLLVGSEDVTFDLREVTPPAVSEGDSLGKATAHGSVCAGLAVGADTTETSIVEGHDETDYTYTVRLKLTRQ
;
A
#
# COMPACT_ATOMS: atom_id res chain seq x y z
N MET A 1 50.82 85.77 12.30
CA MET A 1 51.33 85.86 10.91
C MET A 1 50.92 84.57 10.21
N HIS A 2 50.29 84.70 9.03
CA HIS A 2 50.21 83.79 7.86
C HIS A 2 50.42 82.27 8.04
N ALA A 3 49.74 81.34 7.35
CA ALA A 3 48.64 81.33 6.40
C ALA A 3 48.28 79.85 6.11
N HIS A 4 47.10 79.66 5.53
CA HIS A 4 46.49 78.46 4.92
C HIS A 4 47.39 77.41 4.23
N ARG A 5 46.90 76.15 4.16
CA ARG A 5 46.27 75.50 2.97
C ARG A 5 45.89 74.02 3.24
N LEU A 6 44.61 73.64 3.02
CA LEU A 6 44.06 72.72 1.96
C LEU A 6 44.35 71.21 2.20
N ILE A 7 43.52 70.20 1.90
CA ILE A 7 42.16 70.03 1.36
C ILE A 7 41.74 68.56 1.67
N THR A 8 40.47 68.39 2.02
CA THR A 8 39.51 67.31 1.74
C THR A 8 39.95 65.96 1.16
N THR A 9 39.42 64.85 1.69
CA THR A 9 38.51 63.96 0.93
C THR A 9 37.74 62.97 1.82
N PHE A 10 36.44 62.85 1.51
CA PHE A 10 35.43 61.96 2.09
C PHE A 10 35.55 60.52 1.54
N ALA A 11 35.17 59.52 2.35
CA ALA A 11 34.51 58.31 1.86
C ALA A 11 33.50 57.80 2.90
N LEU A 12 32.30 57.51 2.42
CA LEU A 12 31.06 57.27 3.15
C LEU A 12 30.55 55.84 2.80
N ALA A 13 30.17 55.04 3.79
CA ALA A 13 29.25 53.89 3.68
C ALA A 13 28.84 53.49 5.12
N ALA A 14 27.63 53.73 5.64
CA ALA A 14 26.32 53.11 5.34
C ALA A 14 26.43 51.56 5.28
N GLY A 15 25.69 50.73 6.02
CA GLY A 15 24.52 50.87 6.89
C GLY A 15 24.06 49.46 7.31
N PHE A 16 23.13 49.42 8.26
CA PHE A 16 22.51 48.27 8.93
C PHE A 16 21.96 47.13 8.03
N ALA A 17 22.02 45.88 8.51
CA ALA A 17 20.87 44.97 8.66
C ALA A 17 21.28 43.60 9.23
N ALA A 18 20.59 43.16 10.29
CA ALA A 18 20.76 41.84 10.91
C ALA A 18 20.20 40.71 10.03
N PRO A 19 20.72 39.48 10.12
CA PRO A 19 20.14 38.35 9.42
C PRO A 19 18.82 37.95 10.11
N VAL A 20 17.71 38.10 9.39
CA VAL A 20 16.44 37.45 9.72
C VAL A 20 16.64 35.96 9.44
N ALA A 21 16.69 35.16 10.51
CA ALA A 21 16.58 33.71 10.38
C ALA A 21 15.18 33.39 9.84
N LEU A 22 15.09 33.04 8.55
CA LEU A 22 13.92 32.36 8.02
C LEU A 22 13.82 31.00 8.73
N ALA A 23 12.93 30.90 9.71
CA ALA A 23 12.45 29.62 10.18
C ALA A 23 11.70 28.97 9.01
N ALA A 24 12.33 28.01 8.35
CA ALA A 24 11.65 27.11 7.44
C ALA A 24 10.61 26.35 8.27
N VAL A 25 9.34 26.74 8.10
CA VAL A 25 8.21 25.97 8.62
C VAL A 25 8.31 24.59 7.98
N PRO A 26 8.14 23.48 8.73
CA PRO A 26 8.15 22.16 8.12
C PRO A 26 7.05 22.16 7.06
N ALA A 27 7.41 21.94 5.80
CA ALA A 27 6.44 21.52 4.82
C ALA A 27 5.79 20.27 5.41
N ALA A 28 4.52 20.35 5.81
CA ALA A 28 3.76 19.18 6.17
C ALA A 28 3.85 18.25 4.96
N ALA A 29 4.63 17.17 5.08
CA ALA A 29 4.74 16.19 4.03
C ALA A 29 3.32 15.73 3.73
N ALA A 30 2.82 16.02 2.53
CA ALA A 30 1.52 15.56 2.10
C ALA A 30 1.58 14.03 2.18
N THR A 31 0.95 13.45 3.19
CA THR A 31 0.92 12.01 3.38
C THR A 31 0.11 11.44 2.22
N THR A 32 0.81 10.78 1.32
CA THR A 32 0.19 10.07 0.21
C THR A 32 -0.61 8.90 0.76
N SER A 33 -1.85 8.73 0.34
CA SER A 33 -2.65 7.56 0.68
C SER A 33 -3.37 6.97 -0.54
N CYS A 34 -3.58 5.66 -0.49
CA CYS A 34 -4.38 4.91 -1.45
C CYS A 34 -5.33 3.99 -0.72
N VAL A 35 -6.56 3.89 -1.22
CA VAL A 35 -7.44 2.78 -0.87
C VAL A 35 -6.96 1.58 -1.67
N VAL A 36 -6.67 0.48 -0.98
CA VAL A 36 -6.27 -0.78 -1.58
C VAL A 36 -7.42 -1.76 -1.42
N THR A 37 -7.85 -2.36 -2.52
CA THR A 37 -8.93 -3.35 -2.53
C THR A 37 -8.44 -4.62 -3.20
N LEU A 38 -8.97 -5.77 -2.78
CA LEU A 38 -8.92 -6.96 -3.63
C LEU A 38 -9.60 -6.60 -4.96
N TYR A 39 -8.92 -6.86 -6.07
CA TYR A 39 -9.45 -6.66 -7.41
C TYR A 39 -9.90 -7.97 -8.01
N ASP A 40 -9.10 -9.02 -7.84
CA ASP A 40 -9.32 -10.31 -8.48
C ASP A 40 -8.42 -11.41 -7.88
N ILE A 41 -8.84 -12.68 -7.98
CA ILE A 41 -8.00 -13.84 -7.68
C ILE A 41 -8.28 -15.01 -8.63
N ASP A 42 -7.24 -15.46 -9.32
CA ASP A 42 -7.27 -16.68 -10.13
C ASP A 42 -6.61 -17.86 -9.39
N ALA A 43 -7.27 -19.02 -9.35
CA ALA A 43 -6.67 -20.28 -8.91
C ALA A 43 -6.04 -21.01 -10.11
N ASN A 44 -4.74 -20.83 -10.34
CA ASN A 44 -4.03 -21.60 -11.36
C ASN A 44 -3.83 -23.06 -10.95
N ASN A 45 -3.59 -23.29 -9.65
CA ASN A 45 -3.67 -24.58 -9.01
C ASN A 45 -3.97 -24.40 -7.52
N VAL A 46 -4.62 -25.39 -6.89
CA VAL A 46 -5.03 -25.34 -5.48
C VAL A 46 -4.24 -26.34 -4.64
N ALA A 47 -4.15 -26.14 -3.32
CA ALA A 47 -3.28 -26.91 -2.44
C ALA A 47 -3.85 -28.29 -2.11
N GLU A 48 -5.18 -28.42 -2.03
CA GLU A 48 -5.83 -29.65 -1.60
C GLU A 48 -5.92 -30.75 -2.68
N ARG A 49 -5.80 -32.00 -2.25
CA ARG A 49 -5.90 -33.19 -3.11
C ARG A 49 -7.30 -33.43 -3.67
N ASP A 50 -8.34 -32.93 -3.01
CA ASP A 50 -9.70 -33.00 -3.52
C ASP A 50 -9.95 -31.98 -4.64
N GLY A 51 -8.97 -31.12 -4.91
CA GLY A 51 -8.98 -30.12 -5.96
C GLY A 51 -9.78 -28.87 -5.60
N LYS A 52 -9.95 -28.58 -4.31
CA LYS A 52 -10.73 -27.44 -3.84
C LYS A 52 -10.19 -26.87 -2.52
N ASP A 53 -9.86 -25.58 -2.53
CA ASP A 53 -9.46 -24.86 -1.32
C ASP A 53 -10.62 -23.98 -0.83
N GLU A 54 -10.76 -23.88 0.49
CA GLU A 54 -11.65 -22.91 1.13
C GLU A 54 -10.86 -21.67 1.57
N LEU A 55 -11.02 -20.60 0.81
CA LEU A 55 -10.17 -19.43 0.88
C LEU A 55 -10.75 -18.29 1.71
N ARG A 56 -9.86 -17.54 2.36
CA ARG A 56 -10.13 -16.29 3.06
C ARG A 56 -8.99 -15.30 2.82
N PHE A 57 -9.24 -14.01 3.05
CA PHE A 57 -8.20 -13.01 3.12
C PHE A 57 -8.09 -12.41 4.51
N LYS A 58 -6.87 -12.35 5.06
CA LYS A 58 -6.57 -11.57 6.25
C LYS A 58 -5.96 -10.21 5.84
N VAL A 59 -6.68 -9.14 6.14
CA VAL A 59 -6.34 -7.75 5.79
C VAL A 59 -6.46 -6.90 7.06
N ASP A 60 -5.39 -6.22 7.48
CA ASP A 60 -5.35 -5.45 8.74
C ASP A 60 -5.91 -6.20 9.95
N GLY A 61 -5.52 -7.46 10.11
CA GLY A 61 -5.97 -8.32 11.21
C GLY A 61 -7.42 -8.80 11.10
N ASN A 62 -8.14 -8.41 10.05
CA ASN A 62 -9.50 -8.83 9.80
C ASN A 62 -9.57 -9.93 8.74
N LEU A 63 -10.35 -10.97 9.00
CA LEU A 63 -10.60 -12.02 8.01
C LEU A 63 -11.82 -11.70 7.16
N PHE A 64 -11.74 -12.01 5.87
CA PHE A 64 -12.80 -11.86 4.90
C PHE A 64 -13.02 -13.20 4.17
N PRO A 65 -14.27 -13.64 3.96
CA PRO A 65 -15.53 -12.94 4.27
C PRO A 65 -15.83 -12.89 5.79
N LYS A 66 -16.67 -11.92 6.22
CA LYS A 66 -17.03 -11.61 7.62
C LYS A 66 -18.50 -11.88 7.97
N PHE A 67 -19.42 -11.60 7.06
CA PHE A 67 -20.83 -11.41 7.39
C PHE A 67 -21.74 -12.52 6.84
N ASN A 68 -21.58 -12.87 5.57
CA ASN A 68 -22.52 -13.72 4.82
C ASN A 68 -21.91 -15.07 4.40
N ALA A 69 -20.59 -15.18 4.37
CA ALA A 69 -19.88 -16.42 4.10
C ALA A 69 -18.74 -16.64 5.10
N LYS A 70 -18.39 -17.90 5.34
CA LYS A 70 -17.26 -18.26 6.22
C LYS A 70 -15.92 -18.29 5.47
N TYR A 71 -15.99 -18.62 4.18
CA TYR A 71 -14.90 -18.77 3.23
C TYR A 71 -15.49 -18.75 1.82
N PHE A 72 -14.65 -18.58 0.81
CA PHE A 72 -14.99 -18.81 -0.58
C PHE A 72 -14.35 -20.11 -1.07
N SER A 73 -15.13 -20.97 -1.70
CA SER A 73 -14.63 -22.23 -2.22
C SER A 73 -14.10 -22.05 -3.63
N MET A 74 -12.83 -22.37 -3.86
CA MET A 74 -12.20 -22.23 -5.16
C MET A 74 -11.52 -23.54 -5.59
N LYS A 75 -11.56 -23.82 -6.88
CA LYS A 75 -10.94 -25.02 -7.50
C LYS A 75 -9.93 -24.59 -8.54
N THR A 76 -9.09 -25.50 -9.00
CA THR A 76 -8.15 -25.23 -10.11
C THR A 76 -8.89 -24.71 -11.35
N GLY A 77 -8.38 -23.62 -11.93
CA GLY A 77 -8.99 -22.83 -13.00
C GLY A 77 -10.16 -21.95 -12.57
N GLY A 78 -10.38 -21.82 -11.26
CA GLY A 78 -11.40 -20.96 -10.66
C GLY A 78 -11.00 -19.49 -10.69
N ASP A 79 -12.03 -18.65 -10.68
CA ASP A 79 -11.96 -17.20 -10.69
C ASP A 79 -12.81 -16.69 -9.51
N GLY A 80 -12.28 -15.73 -8.76
CA GLY A 80 -12.86 -15.21 -7.54
C GLY A 80 -12.92 -13.69 -7.57
N ASP A 81 -14.14 -13.16 -7.54
CA ASP A 81 -14.36 -11.72 -7.57
C ASP A 81 -14.25 -11.12 -6.15
N PRO A 82 -13.97 -9.81 -6.02
CA PRO A 82 -13.96 -9.14 -4.72
C PRO A 82 -15.26 -9.33 -3.93
N ALA A 83 -16.40 -9.45 -4.61
CA ALA A 83 -17.71 -9.65 -3.99
C ALA A 83 -17.81 -10.99 -3.25
N ASP A 84 -17.16 -12.04 -3.77
CA ASP A 84 -17.11 -13.36 -3.12
C ASP A 84 -16.41 -13.33 -1.77
N PHE A 85 -15.53 -12.33 -1.59
CA PHE A 85 -14.81 -12.05 -0.36
C PHE A 85 -15.34 -10.83 0.41
N GLU A 86 -16.53 -10.32 0.09
CA GLU A 86 -17.13 -9.13 0.74
C GLU A 86 -16.29 -7.84 0.61
N HIS A 87 -15.64 -7.67 -0.53
CA HIS A 87 -14.82 -6.51 -0.90
C HIS A 87 -13.74 -6.15 0.14
N PRO A 88 -12.76 -7.05 0.39
CA PRO A 88 -11.67 -6.77 1.32
C PRO A 88 -10.92 -5.50 0.91
N SER A 89 -10.67 -4.62 1.87
CA SER A 89 -9.98 -3.35 1.63
C SER A 89 -9.21 -2.86 2.85
N THR A 90 -8.21 -2.02 2.60
CA THR A 90 -7.38 -1.33 3.59
C THR A 90 -6.94 0.03 3.04
N LEU A 91 -6.34 0.84 3.90
CA LEU A 91 -5.72 2.11 3.56
C LEU A 91 -4.20 1.99 3.62
N LEU A 92 -3.55 2.23 2.48
CA LEU A 92 -2.11 2.45 2.43
C LEU A 92 -1.84 3.92 2.75
N VAL A 93 -0.96 4.20 3.72
CA VAL A 93 -0.54 5.57 4.08
C VAL A 93 0.98 5.70 4.01
N GLY A 94 1.44 6.77 3.35
CA GLY A 94 2.85 7.07 3.17
C GLY A 94 3.50 6.14 2.15
N SER A 95 4.64 5.58 2.53
CA SER A 95 5.45 4.69 1.69
C SER A 95 5.47 3.25 2.22
N GLU A 96 4.67 2.93 3.23
CA GLU A 96 4.61 1.58 3.79
C GLU A 96 3.74 0.69 2.91
N ASP A 97 4.18 -0.54 2.71
CA ASP A 97 3.46 -1.53 1.92
C ASP A 97 2.34 -2.15 2.78
N VAL A 98 1.24 -2.53 2.13
CA VAL A 98 0.14 -3.28 2.79
C VAL A 98 -0.02 -4.64 2.13
N THR A 99 -0.43 -5.62 2.92
CA THR A 99 -0.54 -7.01 2.44
C THR A 99 -1.91 -7.60 2.70
N PHE A 100 -2.37 -8.38 1.72
CA PHE A 100 -3.53 -9.25 1.82
C PHE A 100 -3.00 -10.68 1.93
N ASP A 101 -3.14 -11.29 3.11
CA ASP A 101 -2.67 -12.65 3.38
C ASP A 101 -3.77 -13.64 2.97
N LEU A 102 -3.51 -14.40 1.92
CA LEU A 102 -4.40 -15.45 1.43
C LEU A 102 -4.32 -16.64 2.39
N ARG A 103 -5.47 -17.05 2.90
CA ARG A 103 -5.60 -18.11 3.89
C ARG A 103 -6.43 -19.25 3.35
N GLU A 104 -6.06 -20.45 3.74
CA GLU A 104 -6.86 -21.66 3.55
C GLU A 104 -7.44 -22.10 4.89
N VAL A 105 -8.73 -22.46 4.93
CA VAL A 105 -9.38 -23.03 6.11
C VAL A 105 -9.88 -24.42 5.81
N THR A 106 -9.90 -25.31 6.79
CA THR A 106 -10.49 -26.66 6.64
C THR A 106 -11.82 -26.75 7.37
N PRO A 107 -12.97 -26.77 6.68
CA PRO A 107 -14.28 -26.93 7.31
C PRO A 107 -14.41 -28.26 8.05
N PRO A 108 -15.20 -28.34 9.15
CA PRO A 108 -16.03 -27.28 9.71
C PRO A 108 -15.26 -26.30 10.62
N ALA A 109 -13.96 -26.53 10.84
CA ALA A 109 -13.11 -25.72 11.71
C ALA A 109 -12.67 -24.43 11.01
N VAL A 110 -13.59 -23.47 10.88
CA VAL A 110 -13.31 -22.17 10.27
C VAL A 110 -12.64 -21.25 11.29
N SER A 111 -11.32 -21.37 11.43
CA SER A 111 -10.46 -20.49 12.22
C SER A 111 -9.85 -19.39 11.34
N GLU A 112 -8.67 -18.85 11.70
CA GLU A 112 -7.91 -17.97 10.79
C GLU A 112 -7.38 -18.71 9.55
N GLY A 113 -7.34 -20.05 9.59
CA GLY A 113 -6.75 -20.86 8.53
C GLY A 113 -5.23 -20.85 8.53
N ASP A 114 -4.62 -21.53 7.57
CA ASP A 114 -3.18 -21.52 7.29
C ASP A 114 -2.84 -20.48 6.22
N SER A 115 -1.60 -19.97 6.23
CA SER A 115 -1.17 -18.95 5.26
C SER A 115 -0.73 -19.65 3.97
N LEU A 116 -1.37 -19.32 2.86
CA LEU A 116 -0.89 -19.70 1.53
C LEU A 116 0.10 -18.67 0.99
N GLY A 117 0.08 -17.45 1.51
CA GLY A 117 1.03 -16.40 1.16
C GLY A 117 0.38 -15.03 1.05
N LYS A 118 1.10 -14.06 0.50
CA LYS A 118 0.68 -12.65 0.55
C LYS A 118 0.68 -11.99 -0.81
N ALA A 119 -0.39 -11.26 -1.08
CA ALA A 119 -0.41 -10.24 -2.12
C ALA A 119 -0.03 -8.89 -1.50
N THR A 120 0.86 -8.15 -2.17
CA THR A 120 1.41 -6.89 -1.63
C THR A 120 1.06 -5.73 -2.54
N ALA A 121 0.61 -4.64 -1.93
CA ALA A 121 0.46 -3.34 -2.59
C ALA A 121 1.54 -2.40 -2.04
N HIS A 122 2.34 -1.83 -2.94
CA HIS A 122 3.53 -1.08 -2.59
C HIS A 122 3.24 0.41 -2.41
N GLY A 123 3.74 0.99 -1.32
CA GLY A 123 3.56 2.40 -1.04
C GLY A 123 4.24 3.31 -2.06
N SER A 124 5.34 2.84 -2.65
CA SER A 124 6.04 3.53 -3.74
C SER A 124 5.18 3.69 -5.00
N VAL A 125 4.35 2.69 -5.32
CA VAL A 125 3.41 2.74 -6.45
C VAL A 125 2.31 3.75 -6.16
N CYS A 126 1.73 3.71 -4.95
CA CYS A 126 0.75 4.69 -4.52
C CYS A 126 1.29 6.14 -4.59
N ALA A 127 2.54 6.36 -4.14
CA ALA A 127 3.20 7.67 -4.19
C ALA A 127 3.37 8.23 -5.61
N GLY A 128 3.48 7.35 -6.61
CA GLY A 128 3.59 7.74 -8.02
C GLY A 128 2.26 8.08 -8.70
N LEU A 129 1.12 7.76 -8.09
CA LEU A 129 -0.20 8.00 -8.68
C LEU A 129 -0.67 9.45 -8.50
N ALA A 130 -1.28 9.99 -9.55
CA ALA A 130 -2.05 11.22 -9.45
C ALA A 130 -3.31 10.99 -8.61
N VAL A 131 -3.81 12.03 -7.92
CA VAL A 131 -5.05 11.96 -7.13
C VAL A 131 -6.22 11.50 -8.00
N GLY A 132 -6.98 10.50 -7.51
CA GLY A 132 -8.09 9.88 -8.23
C GLY A 132 -7.67 8.86 -9.30
N ALA A 133 -6.38 8.72 -9.61
CA ALA A 133 -5.90 7.67 -10.50
C ALA A 133 -5.85 6.33 -9.77
N ASP A 134 -5.97 5.25 -10.54
CA ASP A 134 -5.84 3.89 -10.06
C ASP A 134 -4.78 3.10 -10.82
N THR A 135 -4.35 2.01 -10.21
CA THR A 135 -3.51 0.98 -10.83
C THR A 135 -3.75 -0.36 -10.16
N THR A 136 -3.25 -1.43 -10.78
CA THR A 136 -3.38 -2.79 -10.26
C THR A 136 -2.00 -3.41 -10.11
N GLU A 137 -1.73 -3.95 -8.93
CA GLU A 137 -0.54 -4.76 -8.67
C GLU A 137 -0.92 -6.24 -8.63
N THR A 138 -0.08 -7.07 -9.24
CA THR A 138 -0.31 -8.52 -9.34
C THR A 138 0.75 -9.24 -8.52
N SER A 139 0.31 -10.16 -7.67
CA SER A 139 1.16 -11.06 -6.90
C SER A 139 0.86 -12.51 -7.29
N ILE A 140 1.91 -13.31 -7.47
CA ILE A 140 1.79 -14.77 -7.61
C ILE A 140 2.07 -15.37 -6.24
N VAL A 141 1.12 -16.13 -5.71
CA VAL A 141 1.20 -16.83 -4.43
C VAL A 141 1.27 -18.31 -4.73
N GLU A 142 2.40 -18.95 -4.44
CA GLU A 142 2.67 -20.34 -4.80
C GLU A 142 3.41 -21.09 -3.68
N GLY A 143 3.22 -22.40 -3.65
CA GLY A 143 3.83 -23.29 -2.66
C GLY A 143 3.59 -24.77 -2.97
N HIS A 144 3.98 -25.63 -2.03
CA HIS A 144 4.03 -27.08 -2.21
C HIS A 144 3.39 -27.86 -1.06
N ASP A 145 2.48 -27.23 -0.30
CA ASP A 145 1.87 -27.86 0.87
C ASP A 145 0.76 -28.81 0.44
N GLU A 146 0.87 -30.08 0.83
CA GLU A 146 0.16 -31.25 0.28
C GLU A 146 0.29 -31.49 -1.25
N THR A 147 0.00 -30.48 -2.06
CA THR A 147 0.22 -30.42 -3.51
C THR A 147 0.74 -29.04 -3.94
N ASP A 148 1.23 -28.93 -5.18
CA ASP A 148 1.67 -27.64 -5.72
C ASP A 148 0.47 -26.71 -5.87
N TYR A 149 0.49 -25.52 -5.27
CA TYR A 149 -0.56 -24.52 -5.47
C TYR A 149 -0.01 -23.25 -6.11
N THR A 150 -0.88 -22.52 -6.83
CA THR A 150 -0.53 -21.25 -7.45
C THR A 150 -1.77 -20.39 -7.64
N TYR A 151 -1.74 -19.21 -7.05
CA TYR A 151 -2.77 -18.19 -7.12
C TYR A 151 -2.22 -16.91 -7.75
N THR A 152 -2.99 -16.28 -8.63
CA THR A 152 -2.70 -14.92 -9.10
C THR A 152 -3.66 -13.97 -8.41
N VAL A 153 -3.14 -13.16 -7.48
CA VAL A 153 -3.95 -12.19 -6.74
C VAL A 153 -3.66 -10.79 -7.25
N ARG A 154 -4.71 -10.04 -7.58
CA ARG A 154 -4.61 -8.67 -8.06
C ARG A 154 -5.18 -7.72 -7.02
N LEU A 155 -4.41 -6.69 -6.66
CA LEU A 155 -4.83 -5.64 -5.75
C LEU A 155 -4.94 -4.34 -6.53
N LYS A 156 -6.07 -3.64 -6.39
CA LYS A 156 -6.28 -2.31 -6.98
C LYS A 156 -5.93 -1.23 -5.96
N LEU A 157 -5.08 -0.29 -6.35
CA LEU A 157 -4.73 0.90 -5.58
C LEU A 157 -5.44 2.09 -6.20
N THR A 158 -6.15 2.89 -5.40
CA THR A 158 -6.81 4.12 -5.85
C THR A 158 -6.35 5.30 -4.99
N ARG A 159 -5.68 6.26 -5.61
CA ARG A 159 -5.11 7.43 -4.93
C ARG A 159 -6.22 8.35 -4.41
N GLN A 160 -6.12 8.70 -3.13
CA GLN A 160 -6.98 9.70 -2.47
C GLN A 160 -6.41 11.11 -2.57
#